data_AF-A0AAV0RL17-F1
#
_entry.id   AF-A0AAV0RL17-F1
#
_cell.length_a   1.000
_cell.length_b   1.000
_cell.length_c   1.000
_cell.angle_alpha   90.00
_cell.angle_beta   90.00
_cell.angle_gamma   90.00
#
_symmetry.space_group_name_H-M   'P 1'
#
loop_
_entity.id
_entity.type
_entity.pdbx_description
1 polymer ?
#
loop_
_entity_poly.entity_id
_entity_poly.type
_entity_poly.pdbx_seq_one_letter_code
_entity_poly.pdbx_strand_id
1 'polypeptide(L)'
;MLIVKAFAGGVILATGLVHIIPDAFEKLGSDCLPEVPWGKFPFAGFVAMMFAIATLSMESLAMGFYKRTVKPLMAALTFHQLFEGVGLGGSISQAKLKMKSRVLMAVFFSITAPIGIGIGMGISNHYKENSSASLIVEGMFTSASAGILIYMALVDLLATDFMGGKMLESDFRVQVGAYASLFLGATSMSLLALVV
;
A
#
# COMPACT_ATOMS: atom_id res chain seq x y z
N MET A 1 15.06 1.70 -14.09
CA MET A 1 14.16 2.04 -12.96
C MET A 1 12.68 1.82 -13.31
N LEU A 2 12.20 2.25 -14.48
CA LEU A 2 10.79 2.08 -14.90
C LEU A 2 10.29 0.62 -14.84
N ILE A 3 11.07 -0.33 -15.39
CA ILE A 3 10.72 -1.76 -15.40
C ILE A 3 10.55 -2.33 -13.98
N VAL A 4 11.44 -1.97 -13.05
CA VAL A 4 11.36 -2.41 -11.65
C VAL A 4 10.16 -1.80 -10.93
N LYS A 5 9.87 -0.51 -11.18
CA LYS A 5 8.66 0.15 -10.65
C LYS A 5 7.39 -0.48 -11.20
N ALA A 6 7.38 -0.86 -12.48
CA ALA A 6 6.28 -1.57 -13.11
C ALA A 6 6.04 -2.94 -12.45
N PHE A 7 7.09 -3.73 -12.21
CA PHE A 7 6.98 -4.97 -11.45
C PHE A 7 6.34 -4.77 -10.07
N ALA A 8 6.88 -3.81 -9.30
CA ALA A 8 6.37 -3.50 -7.97
C ALA A 8 4.91 -3.01 -8.00
N GLY A 9 4.54 -2.18 -8.98
CA GLY A 9 3.15 -1.76 -9.20
C GLY A 9 2.21 -2.94 -9.45
N GLY A 10 2.65 -3.93 -10.23
CA GLY A 10 1.91 -5.16 -10.47
C GLY A 10 1.71 -5.99 -9.21
N VAL A 11 2.79 -6.20 -8.44
CA VAL A 11 2.76 -6.90 -7.15
C VAL A 11 1.77 -6.22 -6.19
N ILE A 12 1.89 -4.90 -5.99
CA ILE A 12 1.04 -4.15 -5.06
C ILE A 12 -0.43 -4.18 -5.50
N LEU A 13 -0.68 -3.99 -6.80
CA LEU A 13 -2.04 -4.05 -7.34
C LEU A 13 -2.69 -5.41 -7.12
N ALA A 14 -1.95 -6.49 -7.39
CA ALA A 14 -2.43 -7.86 -7.19
C ALA A 14 -2.59 -8.21 -5.71
N THR A 15 -1.73 -7.72 -4.82
CA THR A 15 -1.91 -7.85 -3.36
C THR A 15 -3.23 -7.21 -2.93
N GLY A 16 -3.48 -5.96 -3.32
CA GLY A 16 -4.72 -5.26 -2.99
C GLY A 16 -5.97 -5.97 -3.52
N LEU A 17 -5.98 -6.37 -4.80
CA LEU A 17 -7.16 -6.92 -5.46
C LEU A 17 -7.40 -8.41 -5.22
N VAL A 18 -6.35 -9.23 -5.13
CA VAL A 18 -6.47 -10.70 -5.12
C VAL A 18 -6.34 -11.28 -3.72
N HIS A 19 -5.57 -10.65 -2.82
CA HIS A 19 -5.37 -11.17 -1.47
C HIS A 19 -6.20 -10.39 -0.45
N ILE A 20 -6.06 -9.06 -0.44
CA ILE A 20 -6.51 -8.26 0.70
C ILE A 20 -8.00 -7.89 0.59
N ILE A 21 -8.47 -7.45 -0.58
CA ILE A 21 -9.92 -7.19 -0.76
C ILE A 21 -10.78 -8.44 -0.52
N PRO A 22 -10.47 -9.61 -1.13
CA PRO A 22 -11.28 -10.81 -0.94
C PRO A 22 -11.32 -11.28 0.52
N ASP A 23 -10.18 -11.27 1.21
CA ASP A 23 -10.10 -11.58 2.65
C ASP A 23 -11.02 -10.67 3.49
N ALA A 24 -11.09 -9.37 3.14
CA ALA A 24 -12.01 -8.47 3.80
C ALA A 24 -13.49 -8.79 3.52
N PHE A 25 -13.82 -9.23 2.30
CA PHE A 25 -15.17 -9.70 1.97
C PHE A 25 -15.54 -10.96 2.72
N GLU A 26 -14.61 -11.91 2.88
CA GLU A 26 -14.84 -13.14 3.64
C GLU A 26 -15.09 -12.84 5.12
N LYS A 27 -14.31 -11.93 5.73
CA LYS A 27 -14.49 -11.53 7.13
C LYS A 27 -15.82 -10.81 7.37
N LEU A 28 -16.14 -9.83 6.53
CA LEU A 28 -17.36 -9.02 6.66
C LEU A 28 -18.62 -9.72 6.15
N GLY A 29 -18.48 -10.79 5.36
CA GLY A 29 -19.57 -11.62 4.85
C GLY A 29 -19.78 -12.93 5.62
N SER A 30 -19.04 -13.16 6.70
CA SER A 30 -19.08 -14.41 7.46
C SER A 30 -20.41 -14.63 8.20
N ASP A 31 -20.78 -15.90 8.39
CA ASP A 31 -21.99 -16.31 9.12
C ASP A 31 -22.00 -15.89 10.60
N CYS A 32 -20.85 -15.46 11.13
CA CYS A 32 -20.70 -14.93 12.47
C CYS A 32 -21.25 -13.49 12.61
N LEU A 33 -21.66 -12.86 11.51
CA LEU A 33 -22.24 -11.52 11.47
C LEU A 33 -23.73 -11.58 11.15
N PRO A 34 -24.56 -10.68 11.73
CA PRO A 34 -25.96 -10.62 11.38
C PRO A 34 -26.14 -10.19 9.92
N GLU A 35 -27.07 -10.84 9.22
CA GLU A 35 -27.37 -10.59 7.78
C GLU A 35 -27.60 -9.10 7.49
N VAL A 36 -28.22 -8.40 8.43
CA VAL A 36 -28.37 -6.93 8.39
C VAL A 36 -27.41 -6.29 9.40
N PRO A 37 -26.56 -5.33 9.00
CA PRO A 37 -26.37 -4.80 7.64
C PRO A 37 -25.34 -5.58 6.79
N TRP A 38 -24.55 -6.47 7.39
CA TRP A 38 -23.28 -6.97 6.86
C TRP A 38 -23.43 -7.84 5.59
N GLY A 39 -24.46 -8.67 5.52
CA GLY A 39 -24.74 -9.52 4.36
C GLY A 39 -25.46 -8.79 3.20
N LYS A 40 -26.06 -7.62 3.46
CA LYS A 40 -26.86 -6.87 2.46
C LYS A 40 -26.09 -5.76 1.75
N PHE A 41 -24.96 -5.32 2.31
CA PHE A 41 -24.19 -4.21 1.77
C PHE A 41 -22.69 -4.57 1.69
N PRO A 42 -22.01 -4.30 0.56
CA PRO A 42 -20.60 -4.65 0.37
C PRO A 42 -19.68 -3.68 1.13
N PHE A 43 -19.67 -3.77 2.46
CA PHE A 43 -18.86 -2.90 3.33
C PHE A 43 -17.38 -2.95 2.98
N ALA A 44 -16.85 -4.11 2.60
CA ALA A 44 -15.44 -4.23 2.26
C ALA A 44 -15.05 -3.32 1.08
N GLY A 45 -15.78 -3.44 -0.04
CA GLY A 45 -15.58 -2.59 -1.21
C GLY A 45 -15.87 -1.11 -0.93
N PHE A 46 -16.92 -0.81 -0.16
CA PHE A 46 -17.25 0.57 0.21
C PHE A 46 -16.14 1.24 1.01
N VAL A 47 -15.61 0.57 2.04
CA VAL A 47 -14.54 1.10 2.89
C VAL A 47 -13.24 1.23 2.10
N ALA A 48 -12.90 0.24 1.28
CA ALA A 48 -11.74 0.32 0.38
C ALA A 48 -11.84 1.55 -0.53
N MET A 49 -13.00 1.79 -1.13
CA MET A 49 -13.24 2.95 -1.99
C MET A 49 -13.17 4.27 -1.22
N MET A 50 -13.74 4.34 -0.02
CA MET A 50 -13.68 5.54 0.83
C MET A 50 -12.23 5.91 1.17
N PHE A 51 -11.40 4.93 1.51
CA PHE A 51 -9.98 5.17 1.79
C PHE A 51 -9.20 5.54 0.54
N ALA A 52 -9.46 4.91 -0.62
CA ALA A 52 -8.85 5.32 -1.88
C ALA A 52 -9.19 6.78 -2.25
N ILE A 53 -10.46 7.17 -2.10
CA ILE A 53 -10.91 8.55 -2.34
C ILE A 53 -10.33 9.52 -1.30
N ALA A 54 -10.23 9.11 -0.03
CA ALA A 54 -9.63 9.93 1.02
C ALA A 54 -8.15 10.19 0.74
N THR A 55 -7.40 9.17 0.31
CA THR A 55 -6.00 9.31 -0.09
C THR A 55 -5.89 10.25 -1.29
N LEU A 56 -6.71 10.06 -2.33
CA LEU A 56 -6.77 10.95 -3.48
C LEU A 56 -7.07 12.40 -3.09
N SER A 57 -8.02 12.60 -2.17
CA SER A 57 -8.43 13.92 -1.70
C SER A 57 -7.32 14.61 -0.91
N MET A 58 -6.66 13.87 -0.02
CA MET A 58 -5.51 14.38 0.73
C MET A 58 -4.34 14.74 -0.19
N GLU A 59 -4.03 13.90 -1.17
CA GLU A 59 -2.98 14.18 -2.14
C GLU A 59 -3.35 15.37 -3.04
N SER A 60 -4.61 15.47 -3.48
CA SER A 60 -5.12 16.59 -4.26
C SER A 60 -5.07 17.91 -3.50
N LEU A 61 -5.43 17.90 -2.21
CA LEU A 61 -5.30 19.06 -1.33
C LEU A 61 -3.83 19.43 -1.14
N ALA A 62 -2.97 18.46 -0.84
CA ALA A 62 -1.53 18.67 -0.72
C ALA A 62 -0.97 19.30 -2.01
N MET A 63 -1.28 18.73 -3.18
CA MET A 63 -0.92 19.28 -4.50
C MET A 63 -1.50 20.68 -4.74
N GLY A 64 -2.72 20.95 -4.28
CA GLY A 64 -3.38 22.25 -4.40
C GLY A 64 -2.69 23.36 -3.61
N PHE A 65 -2.29 23.07 -2.37
CA PHE A 65 -1.40 23.94 -1.59
C PHE A 65 -0.01 24.03 -2.23
N TYR A 66 0.45 22.93 -2.82
CA TYR A 66 1.79 22.78 -3.37
C TYR A 66 2.00 23.49 -4.72
N LYS A 67 0.97 23.64 -5.57
CA LYS A 67 1.04 24.42 -6.82
C LYS A 67 1.46 25.89 -6.61
N ARG A 68 1.40 26.40 -5.37
CA ARG A 68 1.89 27.75 -5.01
C ARG A 68 3.38 27.76 -4.61
N THR A 69 3.98 26.59 -4.32
CA THR A 69 5.40 26.44 -3.93
C THR A 69 5.96 25.09 -4.41
N VAL A 70 6.51 25.08 -5.64
CA VAL A 70 7.50 24.16 -6.25
C VAL A 70 6.99 22.79 -6.79
N LYS A 71 7.81 22.09 -7.60
CA LYS A 71 7.61 20.75 -8.25
C LYS A 71 8.43 19.58 -7.62
N PRO A 72 9.41 19.77 -6.73
CA PRO A 72 10.14 18.67 -6.08
C PRO A 72 9.35 17.82 -5.08
N LEU A 73 8.30 18.32 -4.42
CA LEU A 73 7.65 17.65 -3.28
C LEU A 73 6.69 16.54 -3.71
N MET A 74 6.10 16.64 -4.90
CA MET A 74 5.27 15.56 -5.43
C MET A 74 6.15 14.38 -5.89
N ALA A 75 7.27 14.68 -6.55
CA ALA A 75 8.34 13.69 -6.74
C ALA A 75 8.92 13.21 -5.40
N ALA A 76 8.97 14.08 -4.36
CA ALA A 76 9.43 13.69 -3.03
C ALA A 76 8.43 12.82 -2.27
N LEU A 77 7.11 12.92 -2.50
CA LEU A 77 6.05 12.09 -1.89
C LEU A 77 5.98 10.69 -2.49
N THR A 78 6.08 10.58 -3.83
CA THR A 78 6.21 9.28 -4.52
C THR A 78 7.57 8.63 -4.28
N PHE A 79 8.63 9.42 -4.06
CA PHE A 79 9.88 8.92 -3.51
C PHE A 79 9.77 8.68 -1.98
N HIS A 80 8.87 9.33 -1.24
CA HIS A 80 8.71 9.18 0.22
C HIS A 80 8.29 7.76 0.55
N GLN A 81 7.28 7.15 -0.07
CA GLN A 81 6.83 5.83 0.41
C GLN A 81 7.76 4.65 0.03
N LEU A 82 8.64 4.83 -0.95
CA LEU A 82 9.60 3.79 -1.40
C LEU A 82 11.06 4.08 -0.96
N PHE A 83 11.37 5.35 -0.68
CA PHE A 83 12.59 5.81 0.00
C PHE A 83 12.33 6.26 1.45
N GLU A 84 11.20 5.97 2.07
CA GLU A 84 11.04 6.22 3.52
C GLU A 84 11.97 5.27 4.28
N GLY A 85 12.13 4.01 3.83
CA GLY A 85 13.15 3.10 4.35
C GLY A 85 14.57 3.40 3.84
N VAL A 86 14.76 3.53 2.52
CA VAL A 86 16.10 3.68 1.89
C VAL A 86 16.64 5.12 2.01
N GLY A 87 15.76 6.12 1.98
CA GLY A 87 16.05 7.56 2.07
C GLY A 87 16.07 8.10 3.50
N LEU A 88 15.30 7.59 4.48
CA LEU A 88 15.63 7.84 5.90
C LEU A 88 16.95 7.16 6.24
N GLY A 89 17.18 5.91 5.84
CA GLY A 89 18.48 5.23 6.03
C GLY A 89 19.65 6.01 5.42
N GLY A 90 19.49 6.54 4.20
CA GLY A 90 20.47 7.41 3.52
C GLY A 90 20.65 8.78 4.18
N SER A 91 19.56 9.45 4.58
CA SER A 91 19.60 10.78 5.22
C SER A 91 20.10 10.71 6.66
N ILE A 92 19.77 9.66 7.40
CA ILE A 92 20.34 9.29 8.70
C ILE A 92 21.84 9.08 8.51
N SER A 93 22.26 8.26 7.54
CA SER A 93 23.67 8.00 7.18
C SER A 93 24.47 9.22 6.74
N GLN A 94 23.86 10.17 6.02
CA GLN A 94 24.53 11.37 5.48
C GLN A 94 24.39 12.64 6.34
N ALA A 95 23.41 12.73 7.25
CA ALA A 95 23.27 13.88 8.13
C ALA A 95 24.45 13.96 9.12
N LYS A 96 25.01 15.15 9.37
CA LYS A 96 26.08 15.37 10.39
C LYS A 96 25.56 15.22 11.84
N LEU A 97 24.77 14.19 12.12
CA LEU A 97 24.32 13.80 13.44
C LEU A 97 25.38 12.93 14.10
N LYS A 98 25.55 13.05 15.41
CA LYS A 98 26.38 12.11 16.18
C LYS A 98 25.85 10.69 15.96
N MET A 99 26.76 9.73 15.78
CA MET A 99 26.43 8.35 15.43
C MET A 99 25.37 7.71 16.35
N LYS A 100 25.31 8.13 17.62
CA LYS A 100 24.26 7.72 18.57
C LYS A 100 22.82 8.08 18.11
N SER A 101 22.59 9.30 17.62
CA SER A 101 21.25 9.74 17.17
C SER A 101 20.84 9.04 15.87
N ARG A 102 21.82 8.81 15.01
CA ARG A 102 21.69 8.10 13.75
C ARG A 102 21.24 6.66 13.94
N VAL A 103 21.94 5.94 14.83
CA VAL A 103 21.59 4.57 15.20
C VAL A 103 20.23 4.54 15.89
N LEU A 104 19.94 5.48 16.79
CA LEU A 104 18.67 5.53 17.51
C LEU A 104 17.46 5.63 16.55
N MET A 105 17.51 6.53 15.57
CA MET A 105 16.40 6.70 14.60
C MET A 105 16.21 5.47 13.69
N ALA A 106 17.30 4.85 13.22
CA ALA A 106 17.23 3.62 12.41
C ALA A 106 16.68 2.43 13.21
N VAL A 107 17.05 2.35 14.49
CA VAL A 107 16.55 1.37 15.44
C VAL A 107 15.05 1.58 15.68
N PHE A 108 14.58 2.81 15.92
CA PHE A 108 13.14 3.08 16.06
C PHE A 108 12.32 2.62 14.84
N PHE A 109 12.73 3.00 13.63
CA PHE A 109 12.03 2.63 12.38
C PHE A 109 11.98 1.11 12.17
N SER A 110 13.09 0.42 12.44
CA SER A 110 13.19 -1.03 12.22
C SER A 110 12.41 -1.84 13.26
N ILE A 111 12.29 -1.36 14.50
CA ILE A 111 11.56 -2.08 15.57
C ILE A 111 10.06 -1.80 15.54
N THR A 112 9.58 -0.72 14.88
CA THR A 112 8.14 -0.44 14.79
C THR A 112 7.35 -1.62 14.18
N ALA A 113 7.86 -2.24 13.10
CA ALA A 113 7.18 -3.38 12.48
C ALA A 113 7.20 -4.66 13.36
N PRO A 114 8.33 -5.11 13.93
CA PRO A 114 8.37 -6.19 14.92
C PRO A 114 7.52 -5.92 16.16
N ILE A 115 7.45 -4.67 16.66
CA ILE A 115 6.56 -4.31 17.78
C ILE A 115 5.10 -4.49 17.37
N GLY A 116 4.70 -3.99 16.20
CA GLY A 116 3.34 -4.15 15.70
C GLY A 116 2.94 -5.63 15.57
N ILE A 117 3.83 -6.44 15.00
CA ILE A 117 3.65 -7.90 14.90
C ILE A 117 3.57 -8.53 16.30
N GLY A 118 4.47 -8.16 17.22
CA GLY A 118 4.50 -8.68 18.59
C GLY A 118 3.26 -8.31 19.40
N ILE A 119 2.75 -7.09 19.25
CA ILE A 119 1.46 -6.68 19.84
C ILE A 119 0.32 -7.51 19.24
N GLY A 120 0.30 -7.70 17.91
CA GLY A 120 -0.67 -8.56 17.23
C GLY A 120 -0.65 -9.99 17.76
N MET A 121 0.53 -10.59 17.90
CA MET A 121 0.74 -11.91 18.50
C MET A 121 0.39 -11.97 19.99
N GLY A 122 0.58 -10.87 20.72
CA GLY A 122 0.21 -10.78 22.14
C GLY A 122 -1.31 -10.77 22.33
N ILE A 123 -2.01 -9.99 21.50
CA ILE A 123 -3.47 -9.91 21.48
C ILE A 123 -4.07 -11.22 20.99
N SER A 124 -3.44 -11.90 20.02
CA SER A 124 -3.98 -13.12 19.40
C SER A 124 -4.27 -14.25 20.41
N ASN A 125 -3.50 -14.36 21.50
CA ASN A 125 -3.70 -15.38 22.54
C ASN A 125 -5.06 -15.27 23.28
N HIS A 126 -5.67 -14.09 23.30
CA HIS A 126 -7.00 -13.85 23.89
C HIS A 126 -8.04 -13.47 22.83
N TYR A 127 -7.64 -13.45 21.56
CA TYR A 127 -8.47 -13.07 20.43
C TYR A 127 -9.32 -14.27 20.00
N LYS A 128 -10.64 -14.06 19.93
CA LYS A 128 -11.55 -15.03 19.32
C LYS A 128 -11.71 -14.65 17.87
N GLU A 129 -10.99 -15.33 16.98
CA GLU A 129 -11.01 -15.03 15.53
C GLU A 129 -12.44 -15.02 14.97
N ASN A 130 -13.30 -15.95 15.41
CA ASN A 130 -14.71 -16.04 15.00
C ASN A 130 -15.69 -15.14 15.79
N SER A 131 -15.20 -14.18 16.58
CA SER A 131 -16.06 -13.19 17.22
C SER A 131 -16.51 -12.14 16.21
N SER A 132 -17.78 -11.76 16.23
CA SER A 132 -18.32 -10.69 15.37
C SER A 132 -17.49 -9.40 15.46
N ALA A 133 -17.02 -9.04 16.67
CA ALA A 133 -16.21 -7.84 16.86
C ALA A 133 -14.82 -7.95 16.20
N SER A 134 -14.21 -9.13 16.23
CA SER A 134 -12.93 -9.44 15.58
C SER A 134 -13.06 -9.26 14.07
N LEU A 135 -14.06 -9.92 13.49
CA LEU A 135 -14.30 -9.95 12.05
C LEU A 135 -14.65 -8.57 11.50
N ILE A 136 -15.42 -7.77 12.26
CA ILE A 136 -15.72 -6.38 11.91
C ILE A 136 -14.43 -5.55 11.90
N VAL A 137 -13.66 -5.58 12.99
CA VAL A 137 -12.44 -4.75 13.10
C VAL A 137 -11.46 -5.14 11.99
N GLU A 138 -11.13 -6.42 11.90
CA GLU A 138 -10.17 -6.92 10.92
C GLU A 138 -10.65 -6.66 9.48
N GLY A 139 -11.90 -7.02 9.16
CA GLY A 139 -12.46 -6.77 7.84
C GLY A 139 -12.45 -5.30 7.43
N MET A 140 -12.76 -4.38 8.36
CA MET A 140 -12.72 -2.93 8.09
C MET A 140 -11.29 -2.42 7.85
N PHE A 141 -10.32 -2.84 8.68
CA PHE A 141 -8.92 -2.44 8.53
C PHE A 141 -8.25 -3.06 7.29
N THR A 142 -8.58 -4.32 6.98
CA THR A 142 -8.15 -5.01 5.76
C THR A 142 -8.72 -4.31 4.54
N SER A 143 -10.00 -3.94 4.54
CA SER A 143 -10.64 -3.18 3.46
C SER A 143 -9.96 -1.83 3.24
N ALA A 144 -9.72 -1.07 4.31
CA ALA A 144 -9.04 0.22 4.24
C ALA A 144 -7.63 0.08 3.65
N SER A 145 -6.87 -0.92 4.13
CA SER A 145 -5.52 -1.22 3.63
C SER A 145 -5.53 -1.59 2.14
N ALA A 146 -6.50 -2.39 1.71
CA ALA A 146 -6.66 -2.76 0.30
C ALA A 146 -6.93 -1.55 -0.59
N GLY A 147 -7.82 -0.65 -0.15
CA GLY A 147 -8.11 0.60 -0.84
C GLY A 147 -6.88 1.49 -1.03
N ILE A 148 -6.06 1.61 0.02
CA ILE A 148 -4.80 2.35 -0.02
C ILE A 148 -3.79 1.69 -0.99
N LEU A 149 -3.64 0.36 -0.95
CA LEU A 149 -2.70 -0.35 -1.85
C LEU A 149 -3.11 -0.23 -3.32
N ILE A 150 -4.41 -0.34 -3.61
CA ILE A 150 -4.95 -0.17 -4.97
C ILE A 150 -4.72 1.25 -5.46
N TYR A 151 -4.95 2.25 -4.60
CA TYR A 151 -4.64 3.65 -4.90
C TYR A 151 -3.15 3.83 -5.23
N MET A 152 -2.26 3.38 -4.36
CA MET A 152 -0.81 3.51 -4.56
C MET A 152 -0.36 2.85 -5.87
N ALA A 153 -0.89 1.66 -6.19
CA ALA A 153 -0.54 0.98 -7.42
C ALA A 153 -1.04 1.72 -8.66
N LEU A 154 -2.32 2.12 -8.68
CA LEU A 154 -2.94 2.75 -9.85
C LEU A 154 -2.50 4.20 -10.07
N VAL A 155 -2.44 5.00 -9.01
CA VAL A 155 -2.22 6.45 -9.09
C VAL A 155 -0.74 6.79 -8.93
N ASP A 156 -0.11 6.32 -7.86
CA ASP A 156 1.27 6.73 -7.52
C ASP A 156 2.33 6.04 -8.40
N LEU A 157 2.06 4.80 -8.82
CA LEU A 157 2.98 4.02 -9.65
C LEU A 157 2.57 4.04 -11.12
N LEU A 158 1.39 3.51 -11.46
CA LEU A 158 1.00 3.32 -12.85
C LEU A 158 0.67 4.64 -13.54
N ALA A 159 -0.26 5.45 -13.05
CA ALA A 159 -0.62 6.70 -13.72
C ALA A 159 0.59 7.65 -13.82
N THR A 160 1.35 7.79 -12.74
CA THR A 160 2.50 8.70 -12.71
C THR A 160 3.62 8.29 -13.68
N ASP A 161 3.93 6.99 -13.80
CA ASP A 161 5.04 6.55 -14.66
C ASP A 161 4.61 6.15 -16.08
N PHE A 162 3.40 5.59 -16.28
CA PHE A 162 2.92 5.07 -17.58
C PHE A 162 2.16 6.13 -18.39
N MET A 163 1.44 7.05 -17.73
CA MET A 163 0.73 8.14 -18.40
C MET A 163 1.56 9.44 -18.46
N GLY A 164 2.74 9.45 -17.82
CA GLY A 164 3.67 10.57 -17.83
C GLY A 164 4.68 10.55 -18.98
N GLY A 165 5.44 11.64 -19.12
CA GLY A 165 6.47 11.77 -20.16
C GLY A 165 7.55 10.68 -20.12
N LYS A 166 7.80 10.07 -18.95
CA LYS A 166 8.80 8.99 -18.80
C LYS A 166 8.53 7.76 -19.67
N MET A 167 7.27 7.35 -19.82
CA MET A 167 6.93 6.21 -20.68
C MET A 167 6.95 6.62 -22.15
N LEU A 168 6.36 7.78 -22.47
CA LEU A 168 6.25 8.29 -23.85
C LEU A 168 7.62 8.59 -24.48
N GLU A 169 8.58 9.07 -23.69
CA GLU A 169 9.94 9.39 -24.15
C GLU A 169 10.88 8.18 -24.15
N SER A 170 10.44 7.02 -23.63
CA SER A 170 11.28 5.83 -23.53
C SER A 170 11.22 4.94 -24.78
N ASP A 171 12.33 4.24 -25.04
CA ASP A 171 12.44 3.33 -26.18
C ASP A 171 11.37 2.24 -26.17
N PHE A 172 10.94 1.80 -27.36
CA PHE A 172 9.96 0.72 -27.51
C PHE A 172 10.30 -0.55 -26.71
N ARG A 173 11.59 -0.93 -26.63
CA ARG A 173 12.04 -2.09 -25.84
C ARG A 173 11.79 -1.91 -24.35
N VAL A 174 11.94 -0.69 -23.84
CA VAL A 174 11.71 -0.35 -22.43
C VAL A 174 10.21 -0.33 -22.13
N GLN A 175 9.39 0.20 -23.04
CA GLN A 175 7.93 0.20 -22.89
C GLN A 175 7.38 -1.23 -22.81
N VAL A 176 7.76 -2.09 -23.77
CA VAL A 176 7.36 -3.52 -23.78
C VAL A 176 7.89 -4.22 -22.53
N GLY A 177 9.14 -3.97 -22.14
CA GLY A 177 9.72 -4.51 -20.92
C GLY A 177 8.97 -4.08 -19.65
N ALA A 178 8.50 -2.84 -19.58
CA ALA A 178 7.75 -2.32 -18.44
C ALA A 178 6.35 -2.96 -18.34
N TYR A 179 5.61 -3.07 -19.46
CA TYR A 179 4.33 -3.78 -19.46
C TYR A 179 4.49 -5.26 -19.13
N ALA A 180 5.48 -5.95 -19.71
CA ALA A 180 5.76 -7.35 -19.40
C ALA A 180 6.10 -7.53 -17.91
N SER A 181 6.91 -6.64 -17.35
CA SER A 181 7.29 -6.68 -15.94
C SER A 181 6.12 -6.38 -15.00
N LEU A 182 5.21 -5.48 -15.39
CA LEU A 182 3.96 -5.21 -14.67
C LEU A 182 3.10 -6.47 -14.55
N PHE A 183 2.84 -7.14 -15.68
CA PHE A 183 2.07 -8.38 -15.69
C PHE A 183 2.78 -9.52 -14.96
N LEU A 184 4.10 -9.62 -15.06
CA LEU A 184 4.88 -10.58 -14.28
C LEU A 184 4.74 -10.35 -12.78
N GLY A 185 4.82 -9.09 -12.33
CA GLY A 185 4.62 -8.73 -10.92
C GLY A 185 3.23 -9.13 -10.43
N ALA A 186 2.19 -8.73 -11.17
CA ALA A 186 0.82 -9.08 -10.84
C ALA A 186 0.60 -10.61 -10.82
N THR A 187 1.06 -11.31 -11.87
CA THR A 187 0.95 -12.77 -11.97
C THR A 187 1.69 -13.47 -10.85
N SER A 188 2.89 -12.99 -10.48
CA SER A 188 3.68 -13.59 -9.41
C SER A 188 2.96 -13.54 -8.06
N MET A 189 2.35 -12.40 -7.70
CA MET A 189 1.52 -12.35 -6.50
C MET A 189 0.25 -13.17 -6.67
N SER A 190 -0.49 -13.05 -7.78
CA SER A 190 -1.71 -13.83 -7.98
C SER A 190 -1.48 -15.35 -7.92
N LEU A 191 -0.31 -15.84 -8.35
CA LEU A 191 0.06 -17.25 -8.20
C LEU A 191 0.28 -17.64 -6.74
N LEU A 192 0.83 -16.75 -5.91
CA LEU A 192 0.94 -17.00 -4.46
C LEU A 192 -0.44 -17.19 -3.82
N ALA A 193 -1.48 -16.49 -4.29
CA ALA A 193 -2.85 -16.67 -3.81
C ALA A 193 -3.41 -18.08 -4.02
N LEU A 194 -2.83 -18.86 -4.94
CA LEU A 194 -3.24 -20.25 -5.19
C LEU A 194 -2.49 -21.26 -4.32
N VAL A 195 -1.39 -20.84 -3.70
CA VAL A 195 -0.46 -21.70 -2.96
C VAL A 195 -0.55 -21.46 -1.44
N VAL A 196 -1.10 -20.32 -1.04
CA VAL A 196 -1.40 -19.95 0.36
C VAL A 196 -2.83 -20.35 0.68
#